data_AF-A0A3P3YWN4-F1
#
_entry.id   AF-A0A3P3YWN4-F1
#
_cell.length_a   1.000
_cell.length_b   1.000
_cell.length_c   1.000
_cell.angle_alpha   90.00
_cell.angle_beta   90.00
_cell.angle_gamma   90.00
#
_symmetry.space_group_name_H-M   'P 1'
#
loop_
_entity.id
_entity.type
_entity.pdbx_description
1 polymer ?
#
loop_
_entity_poly.entity_id
_entity_poly.type
_entity_poly.pdbx_seq_one_letter_code
_entity_poly.pdbx_strand_id
1 'polypeptide(L)'
;MAVLNFGRDLRALGIPQVCKIGMPLETRWEWLASAYGVWSQCMVLATVNANLGEAFVQRSCAVIMTVGERVLSLIAMIERGSMPYCILTYLDALPGGHPCDGRGRTL
;
A
#
# COMPACT_ATOMS: atom_id res chain seq x y z
N MET A 1 -5.39 -4.12 19.02
CA MET A 1 -4.84 -5.41 18.52
C MET A 1 -4.76 -5.48 16.99
N ALA A 2 -5.71 -4.93 16.22
CA ALA A 2 -5.72 -5.03 14.75
C ALA A 2 -4.46 -4.48 14.05
N VAL A 3 -3.90 -3.37 14.54
CA VAL A 3 -2.72 -2.70 13.93
C VAL A 3 -1.45 -3.56 13.92
N LEU A 4 -1.23 -4.34 14.98
CA LEU A 4 -0.06 -5.22 15.07
C LEU A 4 -0.21 -6.45 14.17
N ASN A 5 -1.45 -6.88 13.91
CA ASN A 5 -1.73 -7.97 12.99
C ASN A 5 -1.43 -7.55 11.56
N PHE A 6 -1.83 -6.34 11.14
CA PHE A 6 -1.46 -5.79 9.82
C PHE A 6 0.04 -5.83 9.57
N GLY A 7 0.87 -5.35 10.50
CA GLY A 7 2.32 -5.43 10.37
C GLY A 7 2.83 -6.87 10.22
N ARG A 8 2.32 -7.79 11.05
CA ARG A 8 2.68 -9.21 10.97
C ARG A 8 2.25 -9.85 9.65
N ASP A 9 1.10 -9.46 9.10
CA ASP A 9 0.62 -9.95 7.82
C ASP A 9 1.52 -9.49 6.67
N LEU A 10 2.03 -8.25 6.72
CA LEU A 10 3.06 -7.78 5.78
C LEU A 10 4.31 -8.68 5.84
N ARG A 11 4.76 -9.07 7.04
CA ARG A 11 5.88 -10.00 7.20
C ARG A 11 5.56 -11.39 6.66
N ALA A 12 4.35 -11.88 6.88
CA ALA A 12 3.88 -13.17 6.38
C ALA A 12 3.77 -13.21 4.85
N LEU A 13 3.54 -12.06 4.20
CA LEU A 13 3.61 -11.91 2.73
C LEU A 13 5.06 -11.93 2.19
N GLY A 14 6.06 -12.11 3.05
CA GLY A 14 7.47 -12.19 2.66
C GLY A 14 8.18 -10.84 2.57
N ILE A 15 7.58 -9.77 3.10
CA ILE A 15 8.18 -8.43 3.05
C ILE A 15 9.33 -8.35 4.07
N PRO A 16 10.57 -8.06 3.63
CA PRO A 16 11.73 -8.03 4.51
C PRO A 16 11.67 -6.83 5.48
N GLN A 17 12.41 -6.93 6.58
CA GLN A 17 12.64 -5.76 7.46
C GLN A 17 13.41 -4.70 6.67
N VAL A 18 13.29 -3.43 7.08
CA VAL A 18 13.94 -2.27 6.44
C VAL A 18 13.43 -1.99 5.02
N CYS A 19 12.41 -2.71 4.55
CA CYS A 19 11.77 -2.44 3.28
C CYS A 19 10.96 -1.13 3.32
N LYS A 20 10.85 -0.46 2.17
CA LYS A 20 10.04 0.75 2.01
C LYS A 20 8.59 0.38 1.67
N ILE A 21 7.66 0.89 2.46
CA ILE A 21 6.22 0.77 2.26
C ILE A 21 5.71 2.13 1.80
N GLY A 22 5.12 2.18 0.61
CA GLY A 22 4.48 3.34 0.04
C GLY A 22 3.09 3.56 0.60
N MET A 23 2.77 4.77 1.07
CA MET A 23 1.43 5.08 1.58
C MET A 23 0.99 6.47 1.12
N PRO A 24 0.51 6.61 -0.14
CA PRO A 24 -0.07 7.85 -0.66
C PRO A 24 -1.52 8.04 -0.21
N LEU A 25 -1.74 8.08 1.11
CA LEU A 25 -3.06 8.28 1.70
C LEU A 25 -3.16 9.66 2.34
N GLU A 26 -4.40 10.13 2.54
CA GLU A 26 -4.68 11.26 3.41
C GLU A 26 -4.40 10.92 4.87
N THR A 27 -3.99 11.92 5.66
CA THR A 27 -3.67 11.75 7.08
C THR A 27 -4.96 11.59 7.91
N ARG A 28 -5.50 10.37 7.94
CA ARG A 28 -6.67 9.94 8.73
C ARG A 28 -6.28 8.88 9.78
N TRP A 29 -7.22 8.39 10.57
CA TRP A 29 -6.91 7.42 11.63
C TRP A 29 -6.34 6.10 11.05
N GLU A 30 -6.83 5.68 9.88
CA GLU A 30 -6.37 4.50 9.16
C GLU A 30 -4.90 4.63 8.75
N TRP A 31 -4.51 5.82 8.28
CA TRP A 31 -3.11 6.11 7.95
C TRP A 31 -2.22 5.95 9.19
N LEU A 32 -2.64 6.51 10.32
CA LEU A 32 -1.87 6.44 11.56
C LEU A 32 -1.77 5.00 12.07
N ALA A 33 -2.90 4.28 12.05
CA ALA A 33 -2.97 2.87 12.40
C ALA A 33 -2.01 2.04 11.54
N SER A 34 -2.04 2.19 10.22
CA SER A 34 -1.16 1.44 9.34
C SER A 34 0.32 1.86 9.48
N ALA A 35 0.61 3.14 9.70
CA ALA A 35 1.97 3.62 9.99
C ALA A 35 2.56 2.93 11.23
N TYR A 36 1.78 2.82 12.31
CA TYR A 36 2.18 2.07 13.50
C TYR A 36 2.44 0.59 13.21
N GLY A 37 1.62 -0.05 12.38
CA GLY A 37 1.83 -1.43 11.96
C GLY A 37 3.15 -1.62 11.21
N VAL A 38 3.46 -0.73 10.26
CA VAL A 38 4.73 -0.70 9.51
C VAL A 38 5.92 -0.51 10.46
N TRP A 39 5.87 0.51 11.33
CA TRP A 39 6.95 0.79 12.28
C TRP A 39 7.18 -0.33 13.28
N SER A 40 6.12 -1.04 13.70
CA SER A 40 6.24 -2.19 14.61
C SER A 40 7.07 -3.35 14.05
N GLN A 41 7.28 -3.39 12.73
CA GLN A 41 8.01 -4.46 12.04
C GLN A 41 9.37 -4.02 11.49
N CYS A 42 9.89 -2.88 11.97
CA CYS A 42 11.16 -2.30 11.50
C CYS A 42 11.16 -2.00 9.98
N MET A 43 10.01 -1.62 9.42
CA MET A 43 9.89 -1.20 8.03
C MET A 43 9.89 0.33 7.91
N VAL A 44 10.28 0.84 6.74
CA VAL A 44 10.36 2.28 6.45
C VAL A 44 9.10 2.73 5.75
N LEU A 45 8.41 3.72 6.32
CA LEU A 45 7.24 4.30 5.69
C LEU A 45 7.64 5.44 4.73
N ALA A 46 7.23 5.35 3.47
CA ALA A 46 7.38 6.38 2.46
C ALA A 46 6.01 6.98 2.14
N THR A 47 5.76 8.19 2.61
CA THR A 47 4.48 8.88 2.37
C THR A 47 4.67 10.01 1.38
N VAL A 48 3.76 10.12 0.43
CA VAL A 48 3.63 11.29 -0.42
C VAL A 48 2.20 11.77 -0.29
N ASN A 49 2.02 13.09 -0.36
CA ASN A 49 0.67 13.67 -0.33
C ASN A 49 -0.16 13.04 -1.45
N ALA A 50 -1.39 12.64 -1.12
CA ALA A 50 -2.33 12.02 -2.03
C ALA A 50 -2.49 12.80 -3.36
N ASN A 51 -2.24 14.12 -3.36
CA ASN A 51 -2.35 14.96 -4.55
C ASN A 51 -1.13 14.92 -5.50
N LEU A 52 -0.03 14.26 -5.13
CA LEU A 52 1.19 14.14 -5.95
C LEU A 52 1.26 12.80 -6.69
N GLY A 53 0.14 12.33 -7.24
CA GLY A 53 -0.06 10.99 -7.81
C GLY A 53 1.04 10.49 -8.76
N GLU A 54 1.71 11.37 -9.50
CA GLU A 54 2.78 11.00 -10.44
C GLU A 54 4.20 11.11 -9.84
N ALA A 55 4.42 11.91 -8.79
CA ALA A 55 5.74 12.08 -8.18
C ALA A 55 6.14 10.93 -7.24
N PHE A 56 5.17 10.08 -6.86
CA PHE A 56 5.42 8.91 -6.01
C PHE A 56 6.16 7.76 -6.74
N VAL A 57 6.27 7.87 -8.06
CA VAL A 57 6.73 6.81 -8.99
C VAL A 57 8.15 6.28 -8.75
N GLN A 58 9.02 6.98 -8.02
CA GLN A 58 10.46 6.76 -8.17
C GLN A 58 11.22 6.23 -6.96
N ARG A 59 10.55 5.63 -5.97
CA ARG A 59 11.27 5.03 -4.84
C ARG A 59 10.87 3.58 -4.68
N SER A 60 11.86 2.70 -4.79
CA SER A 60 11.83 1.23 -4.66
C SER A 60 11.08 0.76 -3.40
N CYS A 61 9.76 0.87 -3.42
CA CYS A 61 8.86 0.36 -2.40
C CYS A 61 8.47 -1.04 -2.81
N ALA A 62 8.62 -2.02 -1.91
CA ALA A 62 8.14 -3.37 -2.22
C ALA A 62 6.62 -3.44 -2.20
N VAL A 63 5.99 -2.56 -1.41
CA VAL A 63 4.54 -2.52 -1.23
C VAL A 63 4.03 -1.10 -1.34
N ILE A 64 2.88 -0.93 -1.97
CA ILE A 64 2.12 0.32 -1.96
C ILE A 64 0.76 0.03 -1.36
N MET A 65 0.37 0.87 -0.40
CA MET A 65 -0.92 0.81 0.26
C MET A 65 -1.74 2.06 -0.04
N THR A 66 -2.94 1.87 -0.57
CA THR A 66 -3.81 2.95 -1.04
C THR A 66 -5.27 2.76 -0.60
N VAL A 67 -6.14 3.74 -0.85
CA VAL A 67 -7.59 3.55 -0.74
C VAL A 67 -8.12 2.85 -1.99
N GLY A 68 -9.22 2.12 -1.86
CA GLY A 68 -9.83 1.36 -2.95
C GLY A 68 -10.02 2.18 -4.23
N GLU A 69 -10.53 3.40 -4.09
CA GLU A 69 -10.80 4.34 -5.20
C GLU A 69 -9.60 4.62 -6.10
N ARG A 70 -8.38 4.50 -5.56
CA ARG A 70 -7.12 4.82 -6.26
C ARG A 70 -6.40 3.59 -6.81
N VAL A 71 -6.89 2.39 -6.51
CA VAL A 71 -6.29 1.12 -6.96
C VAL A 71 -6.23 1.06 -8.48
N LEU A 72 -7.32 1.40 -9.16
CA LEU A 72 -7.40 1.36 -10.62
C LEU A 72 -6.41 2.32 -11.29
N SER A 73 -6.24 3.53 -10.73
CA SER A 73 -5.25 4.49 -11.22
C SER A 73 -3.82 3.95 -11.08
N LEU A 74 -3.49 3.30 -9.96
CA LEU A 74 -2.17 2.70 -9.76
C LEU A 74 -1.93 1.49 -10.67
N ILE A 75 -2.93 0.65 -10.89
CA ILE A 75 -2.84 -0.46 -11.86
C ILE A 75 -2.57 0.10 -13.27
N ALA A 76 -3.32 1.12 -13.70
CA ALA A 76 -3.11 1.75 -14.99
C ALA A 76 -1.69 2.36 -15.12
N MET A 77 -1.11 2.88 -14.03
CA MET A 77 0.27 3.37 -14.04
C MET A 77 1.31 2.23 -14.13
N ILE A 78 1.07 1.09 -13.48
CA ILE A 78 1.90 -0.12 -13.60
C ILE A 78 1.84 -0.65 -15.04
N GLU A 79 0.65 -0.78 -15.62
CA GLU A 79 0.44 -1.27 -16.99
C GLU A 79 1.07 -0.36 -18.04
N ARG A 80 1.07 0.96 -17.82
CA ARG A 80 1.76 1.95 -18.67
C ARG A 80 3.28 1.93 -18.52
N GLY A 81 3.85 1.06 -17.68
CA GLY A 81 5.28 0.99 -17.40
C GLY A 81 5.80 2.21 -16.63
N SER A 82 4.92 3.04 -16.09
CA SER A 82 5.27 4.24 -15.34
C SER A 82 5.65 3.92 -13.89
N MET A 83 5.50 2.67 -13.44
CA MET A 83 5.85 2.24 -12.08
C MET A 83 6.38 0.80 -12.08
N PRO A 84 7.43 0.48 -11.29
CA PRO A 84 7.89 -0.90 -11.16
C PRO A 84 6.82 -1.79 -10.52
N TYR A 85 6.85 -3.09 -10.84
CA TYR A 85 5.99 -4.09 -10.20
C TYR A 85 6.20 -4.08 -8.68
N CYS A 86 5.11 -3.90 -7.94
CA CYS A 86 5.09 -3.94 -6.47
C CYS A 86 3.84 -4.67 -5.98
N ILE A 87 3.84 -5.10 -4.73
CA ILE A 87 2.62 -5.62 -4.08
C ILE A 87 1.69 -4.44 -3.80
N LEU A 88 0.47 -4.49 -4.35
CA LEU A 88 -0.56 -3.49 -4.10
C LEU A 88 -1.52 -3.98 -3.02
N THR A 89 -1.69 -3.19 -1.96
CA THR A 89 -2.64 -3.44 -0.87
C THR A 89 -3.58 -2.23 -0.76
N TYR A 90 -4.82 -2.46 -0.34
CA TYR A 90 -5.79 -1.40 -0.19
C TYR A 90 -6.55 -1.52 1.12
N LEU A 91 -6.98 -0.38 1.67
CA LEU A 91 -7.68 -0.31 2.95
C LEU A 91 -9.21 -0.44 2.84
N ASP A 92 -9.77 -0.15 1.67
CA ASP A 92 -11.22 -0.08 1.45
C ASP A 92 -11.69 -1.00 0.34
N ALA A 93 -13.00 -1.19 0.20
CA ALA A 93 -13.56 -1.93 -0.92
C ALA A 93 -13.08 -1.39 -2.27
N LEU A 94 -12.75 -2.30 -3.19
CA LEU A 94 -12.44 -1.94 -4.57
C LEU A 94 -13.68 -1.30 -5.22
N PRO A 95 -13.57 -0.14 -5.88
CA PRO A 95 -14.68 0.50 -6.55
C PRO A 95 -15.14 -0.39 -7.71
N GLY A 96 -16.31 -1.01 -7.52
CA GLY A 96 -17.04 -1.74 -8.55
C GLY A 96 -16.35 -3.01 -9.06
N GLY A 97 -16.56 -4.13 -8.36
CA GLY A 97 -16.71 -5.47 -8.97
C GLY A 97 -15.72 -5.94 -10.03
N HIS A 98 -14.52 -5.37 -10.11
CA HIS A 98 -13.49 -5.87 -11.01
C HIS A 98 -12.98 -7.19 -10.43
N PRO A 99 -13.05 -8.31 -11.18
CA PRO A 99 -12.51 -9.57 -10.72
C PRO A 99 -11.00 -9.45 -10.78
N CYS A 100 -10.41 -8.95 -9.70
CA CYS A 100 -9.02 -9.24 -9.42
C CYS A 100 -8.99 -10.75 -9.12
N ASP A 101 -8.46 -11.55 -10.04
CA ASP A 101 -7.88 -12.84 -9.68
C ASP A 101 -6.70 -12.53 -8.75
N GLY A 102 -7.03 -12.34 -7.48
CA GLY A 102 -6.26 -11.49 -6.60
C GLY A 102 -6.54 -11.88 -5.19
N ARG A 103 -5.51 -12.45 -4.57
CA ARG A 103 -5.34 -12.77 -3.15
C ARG A 103 -5.43 -11.53 -2.23
N GLY A 104 -6.30 -10.57 -2.52
CA GLY A 104 -6.59 -9.42 -1.68
C GLY A 104 -7.52 -9.84 -0.56
N ARG A 105 -6.96 -10.09 0.62
CA ARG A 105 -7.75 -10.21 1.85
C ARG A 105 -8.00 -8.80 2.37
N THR A 106 -9.27 -8.42 2.43
CA THR A 106 -9.74 -7.28 3.22
C THR A 106 -9.37 -7.52 4.69
N LEU A 107 -8.64 -6.57 5.27
CA LEU A 107 -8.34 -6.52 6.70
C LEU A 107 -9.34 -5.59 7.41
#